data_AF-A0A6A4T545-F1
#
_entry.id   AF-A0A6A4T545-F1
#
_cell.length_a   1.000
_cell.length_b   1.000
_cell.length_c   1.000
_cell.angle_alpha   90.00
_cell.angle_beta   90.00
_cell.angle_gamma   90.00
#
_symmetry.space_group_name_H-M   'P 1'
#
loop_
_entity.id
_entity.type
_entity.pdbx_description
1 polymer ?
#
loop_
_entity_poly.entity_id
_entity_poly.type
_entity_poly.pdbx_seq_one_letter_code
_entity_poly.pdbx_strand_id
1 'polypeptide(L)'
;MIFTGPDGIGDYRPRSNYFPLHVGVGASSPEATGDLGYLCRAAPAAPPPVPRRSYVGEVGWGWQHNQLLNSGTLLSNMQIKPSNPENPRVFFDVDVDGERAGRIVFELFADITPKTAENFRALCTGEKGTGQSTGKPLHFKGCPFHRIIKKFMIQGGDFSNHNGTGGESIYGEKFEDENFHYKHDKVGLLSMANAGPNTNGSQFFITTVPTPHLDDKHVVFGQVLKGLGLVKMLEMVDTKDDAPVKPCLIGDCGEHKDGDGWGAAPSDGSGDAHPDFPEDSDVDFKDVDKVLSVAEDLKNIGNNLFKSQNWKAAIEKYSKALRYLEVSGDVLEDEVQQKLKPTVLSCFLNTAACKLKMQLWQEALDSCNEAIELDQANTKALFRRAQAWQGLKEFSQAMADLKKAQEIAPEDKAISNEMKRVQLKVQEEKEKEKKIYAKMFA
;
A
#
# COMPACT_ATOMS: atom_id res chain seq x y z
N MET A 1 -51.13 -26.88 37.81
CA MET A 1 -50.92 -28.28 37.38
C MET A 1 -49.86 -28.23 36.28
N ILE A 2 -48.61 -28.66 36.46
CA ILE A 2 -48.00 -29.54 37.47
C ILE A 2 -46.79 -28.80 38.10
N PHE A 3 -46.82 -28.71 39.43
CA PHE A 3 -45.75 -28.32 40.36
C PHE A 3 -44.82 -29.56 40.57
N THR A 4 -43.56 -29.47 40.98
CA THR A 4 -43.08 -28.97 42.28
C THR A 4 -41.55 -28.75 42.28
N GLY A 5 -41.09 -27.58 42.76
CA GLY A 5 -40.16 -27.52 43.89
C GLY A 5 -40.95 -27.05 45.13
N PRO A 6 -40.35 -26.53 46.22
CA PRO A 6 -38.96 -26.55 46.70
C PRO A 6 -38.88 -26.92 48.21
N ASP A 7 -37.71 -26.72 48.84
CA ASP A 7 -37.37 -26.50 50.28
C ASP A 7 -35.98 -27.16 50.54
N GLY A 8 -34.95 -26.61 51.17
CA GLY A 8 -34.75 -25.38 51.92
C GLY A 8 -33.89 -25.62 53.18
N ILE A 9 -32.60 -25.21 53.14
CA ILE A 9 -31.77 -24.62 54.23
C ILE A 9 -30.94 -25.50 55.22
N GLY A 10 -29.65 -25.15 55.30
CA GLY A 10 -28.79 -25.07 56.52
C GLY A 10 -27.43 -25.80 56.41
N ASP A 11 -26.27 -25.33 56.89
CA ASP A 11 -25.74 -24.03 57.33
C ASP A 11 -24.20 -24.19 57.56
N TYR A 12 -23.42 -23.12 57.35
CA TYR A 12 -22.19 -22.69 58.06
C TYR A 12 -20.79 -23.39 58.02
N ARG A 13 -19.84 -22.62 57.43
CA ARG A 13 -18.53 -22.11 57.95
C ARG A 13 -17.16 -22.79 57.63
N PRO A 14 -16.05 -22.00 57.64
CA PRO A 14 -14.95 -22.08 56.65
C PRO A 14 -13.57 -22.37 57.27
N ARG A 15 -12.53 -22.50 56.43
CA ARG A 15 -11.12 -22.37 56.85
C ARG A 15 -10.33 -21.44 55.94
N SER A 16 -9.66 -20.50 56.60
CA SER A 16 -8.71 -19.51 56.14
C SER A 16 -7.27 -20.03 56.15
N ASN A 17 -6.36 -19.15 55.70
CA ASN A 17 -4.92 -19.00 56.03
C ASN A 17 -3.98 -19.27 54.83
N TYR A 18 -3.02 -18.42 54.42
CA TYR A 18 -2.33 -17.28 55.04
C TYR A 18 -1.85 -16.27 53.96
N PHE A 19 -1.99 -14.98 54.26
CA PHE A 19 -1.21 -13.81 53.77
C PHE A 19 0.14 -13.74 54.57
N PRO A 20 1.14 -12.85 54.32
CA PRO A 20 0.92 -11.42 54.09
C PRO A 20 1.93 -10.61 53.23
N LEU A 21 1.42 -9.44 52.80
CA LEU A 21 2.18 -8.23 52.48
C LEU A 21 2.78 -7.60 53.76
N HIS A 22 3.87 -6.86 53.61
CA HIS A 22 4.25 -5.79 54.53
C HIS A 22 4.30 -4.43 53.82
N VAL A 23 3.86 -3.42 54.59
CA VAL A 23 3.56 -2.03 54.25
C VAL A 23 4.61 -1.11 54.85
N GLY A 24 4.96 -0.03 54.11
CA GLY A 24 5.36 1.31 54.64
C GLY A 24 6.79 1.44 55.19
N VAL A 25 7.46 2.59 55.15
CA VAL A 25 7.03 3.95 55.53
C VAL A 25 8.07 4.99 55.05
N GLY A 26 7.63 6.23 54.76
CA GLY A 26 8.35 7.51 55.02
C GLY A 26 9.50 7.92 54.07
N ALA A 27 9.33 8.95 53.23
CA ALA A 27 9.43 10.39 53.53
C ALA A 27 10.87 10.94 53.60
N SER A 28 11.27 11.73 52.59
CA SER A 28 11.95 13.06 52.69
C SER A 28 12.70 13.43 51.40
N SER A 29 12.45 14.64 50.91
CA SER A 29 13.29 15.48 50.02
C SER A 29 14.17 16.39 50.93
N PRO A 30 15.15 17.24 50.51
CA PRO A 30 15.65 17.60 49.18
C PRO A 30 17.20 17.72 49.02
N GLU A 31 17.64 18.05 47.80
CA GLU A 31 18.75 18.95 47.39
C GLU A 31 20.24 18.72 47.75
N ALA A 32 21.05 18.91 46.69
CA ALA A 32 22.30 19.70 46.60
C ALA A 32 23.69 19.03 46.72
N THR A 33 24.52 19.36 45.70
CA THR A 33 26.01 19.40 45.64
C THR A 33 26.75 18.07 45.71
N GLY A 34 27.86 17.79 45.01
CA GLY A 34 28.78 18.54 44.16
C GLY A 34 30.03 17.68 43.96
N ASP A 35 30.75 17.93 42.87
CA ASP A 35 32.18 17.66 42.61
C ASP A 35 32.78 16.24 42.50
N LEU A 36 33.31 16.03 41.28
CA LEU A 36 34.69 15.64 40.91
C LEU A 36 35.27 14.29 41.39
N GLY A 37 35.44 13.42 40.38
CA GLY A 37 36.71 12.74 40.11
C GLY A 37 36.85 11.34 40.71
N TYR A 38 36.98 10.32 39.85
CA TYR A 38 38.22 9.57 39.70
C TYR A 38 38.10 8.56 38.54
N LEU A 39 39.11 8.60 37.70
CA LEU A 39 39.36 7.73 36.57
C LEU A 39 39.54 6.27 37.01
N CYS A 40 38.65 5.39 36.56
CA CYS A 40 38.95 3.97 36.36
C CYS A 40 38.51 3.57 34.95
N ARG A 41 39.50 3.28 34.10
CA ARG A 41 39.32 2.81 32.72
C ARG A 41 38.61 1.47 32.73
N ALA A 42 37.35 1.44 32.29
CA ALA A 42 36.69 0.24 31.81
C ALA A 42 36.88 0.16 30.28
N ALA A 43 37.28 -1.00 29.78
CA ALA A 43 37.36 -1.29 28.35
C ALA A 43 36.02 -1.00 27.65
N PRO A 44 36.00 -0.56 26.38
CA PRO A 44 34.74 -0.39 25.68
C PRO A 44 34.03 -1.75 25.61
N ALA A 45 32.87 -1.83 26.24
CA ALA A 45 31.95 -2.94 26.10
C ALA A 45 31.66 -3.14 24.61
N ALA A 46 31.78 -4.38 24.12
CA ALA A 46 31.35 -4.73 22.78
C ALA A 46 29.91 -4.25 22.57
N PRO A 47 29.57 -3.68 21.40
CA PRO A 47 28.19 -3.31 21.13
C PRO A 47 27.30 -4.54 21.28
N PRO A 48 26.09 -4.40 21.86
CA PRO A 48 25.17 -5.53 21.98
C PRO A 48 24.93 -6.13 20.59
N PRO A 49 24.81 -7.46 20.47
CA PRO A 49 24.54 -8.09 19.19
C PRO A 49 23.28 -7.48 18.58
N VAL A 50 23.42 -6.93 17.38
CA VAL A 50 22.32 -6.46 16.54
C VAL A 50 21.28 -7.57 16.49
N PRO A 51 19.99 -7.31 16.77
CA PRO A 51 18.99 -8.36 16.75
C PRO A 51 18.98 -9.01 15.37
N ARG A 52 19.30 -10.30 15.32
CA ARG A 52 19.13 -11.12 14.12
C ARG A 52 17.65 -11.05 13.76
N ARG A 53 17.34 -10.47 12.59
CA ARG A 53 16.03 -10.60 11.97
C ARG A 53 15.71 -12.09 11.91
N SER A 54 14.62 -12.46 12.57
CA SER A 54 14.14 -13.82 12.71
C SER A 54 13.92 -14.45 11.33
N TYR A 55 14.71 -15.48 11.05
CA TYR A 55 14.43 -16.48 10.03
C TYR A 55 13.32 -17.39 10.55
N VAL A 56 12.14 -17.32 9.92
CA VAL A 56 11.09 -18.34 9.88
C VAL A 56 10.42 -18.08 8.52
N GLY A 57 10.37 -18.98 7.54
CA GLY A 57 10.27 -20.43 7.62
C GLY A 57 8.81 -20.86 7.61
N GLU A 58 8.06 -20.52 6.55
CA GLU A 58 6.78 -21.15 6.22
C GLU A 58 6.50 -20.99 4.71
N VAL A 59 6.10 -22.10 4.11
CA VAL A 59 5.93 -22.34 2.67
C VAL A 59 4.66 -21.66 2.14
N GLY A 60 4.83 -20.72 1.21
CA GLY A 60 3.79 -20.04 0.45
C GLY A 60 4.44 -19.03 -0.50
N TRP A 61 3.86 -18.78 -1.67
CA TRP A 61 4.39 -17.85 -2.69
C TRP A 61 4.40 -16.41 -2.16
N GLY A 62 5.45 -16.04 -1.41
CA GLY A 62 5.63 -14.74 -0.79
C GLY A 62 6.68 -13.93 -1.53
N TRP A 63 6.28 -13.23 -2.59
CA TRP A 63 7.08 -12.18 -3.21
C TRP A 63 7.16 -10.96 -2.29
N GLN A 64 8.16 -10.89 -1.40
CA GLN A 64 8.30 -9.74 -0.51
C GLN A 64 8.97 -8.56 -1.22
N HIS A 65 8.16 -7.82 -1.99
CA HIS A 65 8.51 -6.52 -2.54
C HIS A 65 7.52 -5.41 -2.23
N ASN A 66 7.95 -4.50 -1.34
CA ASN A 66 7.26 -3.30 -0.84
C ASN A 66 5.88 -3.55 -0.23
N GLN A 67 5.55 -2.80 0.84
CA GLN A 67 4.31 -2.94 1.61
C GLN A 67 3.01 -2.61 0.83
N LEU A 68 3.04 -2.61 -0.51
CA LEU A 68 1.92 -2.27 -1.40
C LEU A 68 1.14 -3.48 -1.92
N LEU A 69 1.64 -4.71 -1.81
CA LEU A 69 1.03 -5.87 -2.49
C LEU A 69 0.40 -6.91 -1.56
N ASN A 70 0.66 -6.86 -0.25
CA ASN A 70 0.29 -7.93 0.69
C ASN A 70 -1.18 -7.90 1.16
N SER A 71 -2.11 -7.44 0.33
CA SER A 71 -3.55 -7.38 0.67
C SER A 71 -4.49 -7.92 -0.41
N GLY A 72 -3.94 -8.56 -1.45
CA GLY A 72 -4.71 -9.17 -2.55
C GLY A 72 -5.41 -10.49 -2.17
N THR A 73 -4.98 -11.16 -1.10
CA THR A 73 -5.34 -12.54 -0.77
C THR A 73 -6.79 -12.77 -0.32
N LEU A 74 -7.64 -11.73 -0.29
CA LEU A 74 -9.05 -11.84 0.12
C LEU A 74 -10.06 -11.34 -0.94
N LEU A 75 -9.62 -10.92 -2.12
CA LEU A 75 -10.52 -10.32 -3.13
C LEU A 75 -10.71 -11.15 -4.40
N SER A 76 -10.09 -12.32 -4.50
CA SER A 76 -9.87 -13.04 -5.76
C SER A 76 -11.12 -13.66 -6.45
N ASN A 77 -12.36 -13.29 -6.11
CA ASN A 77 -13.53 -13.81 -6.85
C ASN A 77 -14.84 -12.99 -6.81
N MET A 78 -14.83 -11.71 -6.45
CA MET A 78 -16.07 -10.91 -6.52
C MET A 78 -15.86 -9.67 -7.36
N GLN A 79 -16.23 -9.75 -8.64
CA GLN A 79 -16.65 -8.56 -9.37
C GLN A 79 -17.82 -7.94 -8.57
N ILE A 80 -17.56 -6.80 -7.92
CA ILE A 80 -18.59 -6.10 -7.15
C ILE A 80 -19.60 -5.56 -8.15
N LYS A 81 -20.77 -6.18 -8.17
CA LYS A 81 -21.90 -5.72 -8.98
C LYS A 81 -22.65 -4.63 -8.21
N PRO A 82 -23.26 -3.66 -8.93
CA PRO A 82 -24.16 -2.71 -8.28
C PRO A 82 -25.29 -3.46 -7.58
N SER A 83 -25.70 -2.98 -6.40
CA SER A 83 -26.85 -3.53 -5.68
C SER A 83 -28.16 -3.26 -6.42
N ASN A 84 -28.22 -2.15 -7.16
CA ASN A 84 -29.33 -1.81 -8.03
C ASN A 84 -28.81 -1.18 -9.34
N PRO A 85 -29.16 -1.71 -10.52
CA PRO A 85 -28.67 -1.16 -11.79
C PRO A 85 -29.11 0.28 -12.07
N GLU A 86 -30.21 0.75 -11.47
CA GLU A 86 -30.72 2.12 -11.62
C GLU A 86 -30.00 3.13 -10.71
N ASN A 87 -29.16 2.66 -9.79
CA ASN A 87 -28.42 3.55 -8.89
C ASN A 87 -27.38 4.37 -9.66
N PRO A 88 -27.25 5.67 -9.37
CA PRO A 88 -26.22 6.51 -9.98
C PRO A 88 -24.82 5.97 -9.70
N ARG A 89 -23.97 6.10 -10.72
CA ARG A 89 -22.53 5.80 -10.58
C ARG A 89 -21.76 7.09 -10.74
N VAL A 90 -20.73 7.25 -9.92
CA VAL A 90 -19.84 8.43 -9.96
C VAL A 90 -18.40 7.97 -9.89
N PHE A 91 -17.48 8.82 -10.30
CA PHE A 91 -16.05 8.48 -10.27
C PHE A 91 -15.21 9.60 -9.66
N PHE A 92 -14.08 9.18 -9.09
CA PHE A 92 -12.94 10.02 -8.76
C PHE A 92 -11.73 9.56 -9.54
N ASP A 93 -11.14 10.46 -10.30
CA ASP A 93 -9.77 10.34 -10.76
C ASP A 93 -8.85 10.88 -9.65
N VAL A 94 -7.99 10.04 -9.11
CA VAL A 94 -7.14 10.40 -7.98
C VAL A 94 -5.72 10.66 -8.45
N ASP A 95 -5.17 11.77 -7.97
CA ASP A 95 -3.76 12.13 -8.17
C ASP A 95 -3.02 12.04 -6.83
N VAL A 96 -1.81 11.46 -6.84
CA VAL A 96 -0.92 11.40 -5.68
C VAL A 96 0.38 12.10 -6.05
N ASP A 97 0.78 13.11 -5.27
CA ASP A 97 2.01 13.88 -5.51
C ASP A 97 2.05 14.54 -6.91
N GLY A 98 0.87 14.90 -7.44
CA GLY A 98 0.72 15.52 -8.77
C GLY A 98 0.73 14.52 -9.94
N GLU A 99 0.78 13.21 -9.68
CA GLU A 99 0.73 12.17 -10.70
C GLU A 99 -0.59 11.39 -10.63
N ARG A 100 -1.19 11.09 -11.79
CA ARG A 100 -2.42 10.30 -11.87
C ARG A 100 -2.19 8.90 -11.33
N ALA A 101 -2.88 8.56 -10.23
CA ALA A 101 -2.78 7.26 -9.57
C ALA A 101 -3.83 6.26 -10.06
N GLY A 102 -4.98 6.73 -10.52
CA GLY A 102 -6.02 5.89 -11.14
C GLY A 102 -7.42 6.44 -10.91
N ARG A 103 -8.43 5.58 -11.09
CA ARG A 103 -9.84 5.92 -10.95
C ARG A 103 -10.54 5.03 -9.92
N ILE A 104 -11.37 5.63 -9.08
CA ILE A 104 -12.33 4.95 -8.20
C ILE A 104 -13.72 5.19 -8.77
N VAL A 105 -14.52 4.14 -8.93
CA VAL A 105 -15.92 4.24 -9.35
C VAL A 105 -16.81 3.76 -8.21
N PHE A 106 -17.81 4.55 -7.88
CA PHE A 106 -18.76 4.30 -6.81
C PHE A 106 -20.15 4.03 -7.37
N GLU A 107 -20.88 3.14 -6.69
CA GLU A 107 -22.34 3.13 -6.71
C GLU A 107 -22.84 4.01 -5.56
N LEU A 108 -23.88 4.80 -5.83
CA LEU A 108 -24.61 5.55 -4.80
C LEU A 108 -25.99 4.91 -4.58
N PHE A 109 -26.31 4.56 -3.34
CA PHE A 109 -27.55 3.89 -2.95
C PHE A 109 -28.75 4.86 -2.97
N ALA A 110 -29.08 5.42 -4.14
CA ALA A 110 -30.15 6.39 -4.30
C ALA A 110 -31.55 5.80 -4.02
N ASP A 111 -31.69 4.48 -4.16
CA ASP A 111 -32.89 3.73 -3.79
C ASP A 111 -33.15 3.66 -2.27
N ILE A 112 -32.10 3.80 -1.45
CA ILE A 112 -32.19 3.72 0.02
C ILE A 112 -31.94 5.07 0.70
N THR A 113 -30.96 5.84 0.21
CA THR A 113 -30.56 7.15 0.73
C THR A 113 -30.56 8.20 -0.40
N PRO A 114 -31.74 8.53 -0.99
CA PRO A 114 -31.84 9.41 -2.16
C PRO A 114 -31.25 10.81 -1.93
N LYS A 115 -31.48 11.43 -0.77
CA LYS A 115 -30.95 12.78 -0.50
C LYS A 115 -29.43 12.77 -0.38
N THR A 116 -28.90 11.78 0.33
CA THR A 116 -27.46 11.63 0.56
C THR A 116 -26.74 11.30 -0.74
N ALA A 117 -27.30 10.41 -1.55
CA ALA A 117 -26.80 10.06 -2.88
C ALA A 117 -26.82 11.27 -3.83
N GLU A 118 -27.93 12.02 -3.92
CA GLU A 118 -28.00 13.20 -4.79
C GLU A 118 -27.03 14.31 -4.36
N ASN A 119 -26.81 14.50 -3.05
CA ASN A 119 -25.79 15.42 -2.56
C ASN A 119 -24.41 15.06 -3.09
N PHE A 120 -24.00 13.80 -2.93
CA PHE A 120 -22.70 13.34 -3.37
C PHE A 120 -22.56 13.36 -4.90
N ARG A 121 -23.59 12.93 -5.63
CA ARG A 121 -23.61 12.96 -7.11
C ARG A 121 -23.41 14.37 -7.64
N ALA A 122 -24.18 15.33 -7.13
CA ALA A 122 -24.10 16.72 -7.55
C ALA A 122 -22.76 17.38 -7.17
N LEU A 123 -22.17 17.01 -6.03
CA LEU A 123 -20.80 17.42 -5.66
C LEU A 123 -19.73 16.77 -6.54
N CYS A 124 -19.99 15.62 -7.15
CA CYS A 124 -19.09 15.05 -8.17
C CYS A 124 -19.20 15.79 -9.51
N THR A 125 -20.38 16.26 -9.91
CA THR A 125 -20.58 16.96 -11.19
C THR A 125 -20.30 18.47 -11.11
N GLY A 126 -20.40 19.07 -9.93
CA GLY A 126 -20.28 20.52 -9.74
C GLY A 126 -21.48 21.32 -10.25
N GLU A 127 -22.60 20.65 -10.59
CA GLU A 127 -23.72 21.28 -11.32
C GLU A 127 -24.51 22.31 -10.49
N LYS A 128 -24.38 22.31 -9.16
CA LYS A 128 -25.13 23.20 -8.25
C LYS A 128 -24.44 24.56 -8.05
N GLY A 129 -23.33 24.83 -8.72
CA GLY A 129 -22.68 26.13 -8.73
C GLY A 129 -21.92 26.43 -7.44
N THR A 130 -22.14 27.60 -6.85
CA THR A 130 -21.39 28.09 -5.69
C THR A 130 -22.16 27.88 -4.40
N GLY A 131 -21.46 27.39 -3.38
CA GLY A 131 -21.98 27.19 -2.04
C GLY A 131 -22.32 28.49 -1.32
N GLN A 132 -23.43 28.49 -0.59
CA GLN A 132 -23.95 29.70 0.06
C GLN A 132 -23.16 30.10 1.30
N SER A 133 -22.68 29.13 2.07
CA SER A 133 -21.99 29.37 3.34
C SER A 133 -20.48 29.57 3.15
N THR A 134 -19.90 28.82 2.22
CA THR A 134 -18.46 28.79 1.95
C THR A 134 -18.04 29.76 0.84
N GLY A 135 -18.94 30.13 -0.07
CA GLY A 135 -18.62 30.92 -1.26
C GLY A 135 -17.70 30.20 -2.26
N LYS A 136 -17.53 28.88 -2.11
CA LYS A 136 -16.69 28.03 -2.97
C LYS A 136 -17.56 27.18 -3.91
N PRO A 137 -17.05 26.70 -5.05
CA PRO A 137 -17.79 25.78 -5.90
C PRO A 137 -18.21 24.51 -5.12
N LEU A 138 -19.47 24.10 -5.26
CA LEU A 138 -20.01 22.83 -4.74
C LEU A 138 -19.50 21.67 -5.61
N HIS A 139 -18.19 21.40 -5.54
CA HIS A 139 -17.52 20.45 -6.43
C HIS A 139 -16.31 19.79 -5.76
N PHE A 140 -16.17 18.48 -5.90
CA PHE A 140 -15.04 17.73 -5.34
C PHE A 140 -13.74 17.84 -6.14
N LYS A 141 -13.77 18.34 -7.38
CA LYS A 141 -12.56 18.49 -8.19
C LYS A 141 -11.53 19.38 -7.50
N GLY A 142 -10.33 18.85 -7.30
CA GLY A 142 -9.21 19.47 -6.57
C GLY A 142 -9.27 19.27 -5.05
N CYS A 143 -10.29 18.63 -4.50
CA CYS A 143 -10.42 18.40 -3.06
C CYS A 143 -9.46 17.30 -2.58
N PRO A 144 -8.74 17.49 -1.45
CA PRO A 144 -7.86 16.47 -0.92
C PRO A 144 -8.56 15.40 -0.07
N PHE A 145 -7.95 14.22 -0.07
CA PHE A 145 -8.08 13.29 1.05
C PHE A 145 -7.20 13.81 2.20
N HIS A 146 -7.82 14.57 3.12
CA HIS A 146 -7.10 15.30 4.16
C HIS A 146 -6.80 14.45 5.40
N ARG A 147 -7.43 13.27 5.53
CA ARG A 147 -7.25 12.37 6.67
C ARG A 147 -7.30 10.91 6.24
N ILE A 148 -6.25 10.16 6.52
CA ILE A 148 -6.08 8.74 6.17
C ILE A 148 -5.61 7.98 7.40
N ILE A 149 -6.33 6.92 7.76
CA ILE A 149 -5.98 6.05 8.89
C ILE A 149 -5.90 4.61 8.41
N LYS A 150 -4.69 4.05 8.52
CA LYS A 150 -4.41 2.65 8.18
C LYS A 150 -5.31 1.71 8.99
N LYS A 151 -5.87 0.72 8.30
CA LYS A 151 -6.83 -0.27 8.80
C LYS A 151 -8.09 0.35 9.39
N PHE A 152 -8.56 1.44 8.79
CA PHE A 152 -9.79 2.10 9.19
C PHE A 152 -10.52 2.72 7.99
N MET A 153 -10.04 3.87 7.49
CA MET A 153 -10.71 4.62 6.41
C MET A 153 -9.81 5.70 5.78
N ILE A 154 -10.22 6.17 4.60
CA ILE A 154 -9.73 7.39 3.96
C ILE A 154 -10.85 8.44 3.89
N GLN A 155 -10.59 9.67 4.29
CA GLN A 155 -11.58 10.74 4.41
C GLN A 155 -11.21 11.96 3.55
N GLY A 156 -12.23 12.50 2.87
CA GLY A 156 -12.13 13.65 1.98
C GLY A 156 -13.39 14.52 2.02
N GLY A 157 -13.57 15.35 0.99
CA GLY A 157 -14.80 16.13 0.78
C GLY A 157 -14.86 17.49 1.47
N ASP A 158 -13.80 17.93 2.15
CA ASP A 158 -13.64 19.32 2.58
C ASP A 158 -13.05 20.14 1.42
N PHE A 159 -13.92 20.61 0.52
CA PHE A 159 -13.53 21.41 -0.64
C PHE A 159 -13.26 22.88 -0.30
N SER A 160 -13.56 23.34 0.92
CA SER A 160 -13.42 24.76 1.27
C SER A 160 -12.17 25.06 2.09
N ASN A 161 -11.92 24.27 3.14
CA ASN A 161 -10.80 24.47 4.08
C ASN A 161 -9.73 23.39 3.95
N HIS A 162 -10.05 22.27 3.29
CA HIS A 162 -9.10 21.19 2.96
C HIS A 162 -8.48 20.49 4.18
N ASN A 163 -9.09 20.56 5.35
CA ASN A 163 -8.50 20.09 6.60
C ASN A 163 -9.51 19.44 7.58
N GLY A 164 -10.76 19.25 7.15
CA GLY A 164 -11.82 18.62 7.92
C GLY A 164 -12.70 19.60 8.69
N THR A 165 -12.43 20.92 8.63
CA THR A 165 -13.22 21.95 9.32
C THR A 165 -14.27 22.62 8.45
N GLY A 166 -14.25 22.35 7.14
CA GLY A 166 -15.11 22.98 6.15
C GLY A 166 -16.05 22.02 5.42
N GLY A 167 -16.45 22.44 4.22
CA GLY A 167 -17.46 21.78 3.40
C GLY A 167 -18.88 22.29 3.66
N GLU A 168 -19.75 22.07 2.69
CA GLU A 168 -21.20 22.28 2.81
C GLU A 168 -21.93 21.35 1.83
N SER A 169 -23.20 21.07 2.11
CA SER A 169 -24.03 20.25 1.22
C SER A 169 -24.67 21.09 0.12
N ILE A 170 -25.23 20.43 -0.89
CA ILE A 170 -26.04 21.11 -1.92
C ILE A 170 -27.36 21.69 -1.37
N TYR A 171 -27.73 21.35 -0.13
CA TYR A 171 -28.96 21.77 0.54
C TYR A 171 -28.72 22.92 1.54
N GLY A 172 -27.48 23.38 1.68
CA GLY A 172 -27.05 24.35 2.70
C GLY A 172 -25.88 23.81 3.53
N GLU A 173 -25.54 24.48 4.64
CA GLU A 173 -24.37 24.12 5.46
C GLU A 173 -24.40 22.64 5.90
N LYS A 174 -25.56 22.17 6.38
CA LYS A 174 -25.75 20.81 6.91
C LYS A 174 -27.12 20.24 6.53
N PHE A 175 -27.24 18.92 6.50
CA PHE A 175 -28.51 18.19 6.37
C PHE A 175 -28.59 17.00 7.34
N GLU A 176 -29.80 16.48 7.51
CA GLU A 176 -30.15 15.42 8.47
C GLU A 176 -29.55 14.06 8.11
N ASP A 177 -29.44 13.17 9.10
CA ASP A 177 -29.15 11.76 8.88
C ASP A 177 -30.37 11.08 8.24
N GLU A 178 -30.26 10.67 6.98
CA GLU A 178 -31.41 10.17 6.22
C GLU A 178 -31.94 8.84 6.73
N ASN A 179 -31.04 7.86 6.94
CA ASN A 179 -31.29 6.61 7.67
C ASN A 179 -29.97 5.89 7.96
N PHE A 180 -30.03 4.82 8.76
CA PHE A 180 -28.91 3.94 9.07
C PHE A 180 -29.19 2.49 8.60
N HIS A 181 -29.75 2.35 7.40
CA HIS A 181 -30.18 1.06 6.86
C HIS A 181 -29.02 0.08 6.71
N TYR A 182 -27.93 0.52 6.06
CA TYR A 182 -26.73 -0.29 5.87
C TYR A 182 -25.78 -0.16 7.08
N LYS A 183 -25.13 -1.27 7.41
CA LYS A 183 -24.09 -1.36 8.43
C LYS A 183 -22.70 -1.24 7.79
N HIS A 184 -21.71 -0.86 8.56
CA HIS A 184 -20.32 -0.76 8.11
C HIS A 184 -19.62 -2.12 8.18
N ASP A 185 -20.16 -3.12 7.49
CA ASP A 185 -19.80 -4.53 7.64
C ASP A 185 -18.70 -5.01 6.68
N LYS A 186 -18.30 -4.17 5.72
CA LYS A 186 -17.30 -4.52 4.70
C LYS A 186 -16.41 -3.34 4.31
N VAL A 187 -15.32 -3.67 3.62
CA VAL A 187 -14.40 -2.73 2.98
C VAL A 187 -15.06 -2.08 1.75
N GLY A 188 -14.68 -0.84 1.44
CA GLY A 188 -15.14 -0.12 0.25
C GLY A 188 -16.53 0.49 0.39
N LEU A 189 -17.08 0.61 1.60
CA LEU A 189 -18.33 1.35 1.83
C LEU A 189 -18.05 2.86 1.85
N LEU A 190 -18.93 3.62 1.21
CA LEU A 190 -18.92 5.08 1.18
C LEU A 190 -19.94 5.62 2.20
N SER A 191 -19.48 6.46 3.13
CA SER A 191 -20.28 6.92 4.27
C SER A 191 -20.00 8.38 4.62
N MET A 192 -21.00 9.06 5.17
CA MET A 192 -20.92 10.49 5.51
C MET A 192 -20.07 10.73 6.75
N ALA A 193 -19.13 11.67 6.67
CA ALA A 193 -18.50 12.22 7.86
C ALA A 193 -19.40 13.30 8.47
N ASN A 194 -19.47 13.35 9.80
CA ASN A 194 -20.29 14.32 10.53
C ASN A 194 -19.62 14.70 11.87
N ALA A 195 -20.17 15.72 12.53
CA ALA A 195 -19.76 16.21 13.85
C ALA A 195 -20.85 15.95 14.91
N GLY A 196 -21.57 14.84 14.79
CA GLY A 196 -22.74 14.48 15.59
C GLY A 196 -24.03 14.39 14.76
N PRO A 197 -25.17 14.05 15.39
CA PRO A 197 -26.42 13.80 14.68
C PRO A 197 -26.85 14.98 13.81
N ASN A 198 -27.32 14.69 12.59
CA ASN A 198 -27.86 15.64 11.62
C ASN A 198 -26.89 16.76 11.22
N THR A 199 -25.60 16.42 11.08
CA THR A 199 -24.56 17.39 10.66
C THR A 199 -23.83 16.97 9.39
N ASN A 200 -24.53 16.28 8.48
CA ASN A 200 -23.96 15.88 7.20
C ASN A 200 -23.73 17.10 6.30
N GLY A 201 -22.54 17.20 5.70
CA GLY A 201 -22.16 18.27 4.78
C GLY A 201 -21.72 17.71 3.43
N SER A 202 -20.45 17.94 3.07
CA SER A 202 -19.82 17.33 1.89
C SER A 202 -18.74 16.29 2.22
N GLN A 203 -18.30 16.23 3.49
CA GLN A 203 -17.24 15.32 3.88
C GLN A 203 -17.73 13.87 3.92
N PHE A 204 -16.87 12.96 3.48
CA PHE A 204 -17.16 11.54 3.38
C PHE A 204 -15.92 10.73 3.76
N PHE A 205 -16.11 9.45 4.04
CA PHE A 205 -15.02 8.50 4.14
C PHE A 205 -15.34 7.20 3.39
N ILE A 206 -14.27 6.51 2.98
CA ILE A 206 -14.32 5.18 2.37
C ILE A 206 -13.68 4.20 3.35
N THR A 207 -14.41 3.14 3.72
CA THR A 207 -13.90 2.14 4.67
C THR A 207 -12.82 1.28 4.03
N THR A 208 -11.76 0.96 4.79
CA THR A 208 -10.70 0.02 4.35
C THR A 208 -10.78 -1.33 5.08
N VAL A 209 -11.62 -1.41 6.11
CA VAL A 209 -12.00 -2.59 6.90
C VAL A 209 -13.46 -2.47 7.35
N PRO A 210 -14.11 -3.52 7.88
CA PRO A 210 -15.39 -3.37 8.58
C PRO A 210 -15.27 -2.45 9.81
N THR A 211 -16.19 -1.51 9.97
CA THR A 211 -16.17 -0.48 11.03
C THR A 211 -17.51 -0.40 11.80
N PRO A 212 -18.01 -1.49 12.40
CA PRO A 212 -19.35 -1.54 13.02
C PRO A 212 -19.55 -0.56 14.20
N HIS A 213 -18.47 -0.01 14.77
CA HIS A 213 -18.54 1.02 15.80
C HIS A 213 -19.08 2.38 15.27
N LEU A 214 -19.17 2.54 13.95
CA LEU A 214 -19.74 3.69 13.24
C LEU A 214 -21.22 3.49 12.89
N ASP A 215 -21.78 2.30 13.13
CA ASP A 215 -23.18 2.00 12.87
C ASP A 215 -24.08 2.93 13.67
N ASP A 216 -25.19 3.32 13.04
CA ASP A 216 -26.20 4.22 13.60
C ASP A 216 -25.68 5.63 13.98
N LYS A 217 -24.48 5.99 13.47
CA LYS A 217 -23.85 7.30 13.64
C LYS A 217 -23.49 7.98 12.33
N HIS A 218 -23.16 7.19 11.31
CA HIS A 218 -22.79 7.68 9.98
C HIS A 218 -23.67 7.02 8.92
N VAL A 219 -24.21 7.82 8.00
CA VAL A 219 -25.07 7.34 6.92
C VAL A 219 -24.20 6.67 5.86
N VAL A 220 -24.34 5.35 5.70
CA VAL A 220 -23.76 4.61 4.57
C VAL A 220 -24.65 4.81 3.35
N PHE A 221 -24.07 5.33 2.26
CA PHE A 221 -24.84 5.76 1.09
C PHE A 221 -24.25 5.28 -0.25
N GLY A 222 -23.21 4.45 -0.23
CA GLY A 222 -22.66 3.88 -1.45
C GLY A 222 -21.58 2.84 -1.21
N GLN A 223 -21.00 2.34 -2.29
CA GLN A 223 -19.87 1.42 -2.27
C GLN A 223 -18.95 1.61 -3.47
N VAL A 224 -17.69 1.23 -3.33
CA VAL A 224 -16.72 1.15 -4.42
C VAL A 224 -17.07 -0.04 -5.31
N LEU A 225 -17.29 0.22 -6.60
CA LEU A 225 -17.46 -0.79 -7.65
C LEU A 225 -16.13 -1.16 -8.33
N LYS A 226 -15.29 -0.15 -8.58
CA LYS A 226 -13.98 -0.29 -9.23
C LYS A 226 -12.95 0.61 -8.54
N GLY A 227 -11.68 0.21 -8.55
CA GLY A 227 -10.59 1.00 -7.96
C GLY A 227 -10.41 0.75 -6.46
N LEU A 228 -10.83 -0.41 -5.94
CA LEU A 228 -10.62 -0.74 -4.54
C LEU A 228 -9.12 -0.88 -4.19
N GLY A 229 -8.32 -1.38 -5.14
CA GLY A 229 -6.86 -1.40 -4.99
C GLY A 229 -6.25 0.00 -4.87
N LEU A 230 -6.83 1.02 -5.53
CA LEU A 230 -6.43 2.42 -5.39
C LEU A 230 -6.79 2.97 -4.00
N VAL A 231 -7.96 2.63 -3.47
CA VAL A 231 -8.34 2.96 -2.07
C VAL A 231 -7.33 2.38 -1.07
N LYS A 232 -6.94 1.12 -1.25
CA LYS A 232 -5.91 0.47 -0.40
C LYS A 232 -4.52 1.08 -0.58
N MET A 233 -4.17 1.51 -1.80
CA MET A 233 -2.92 2.21 -2.02
C MET A 233 -2.90 3.57 -1.29
N LEU A 234 -3.99 4.32 -1.36
CA LEU A 234 -4.16 5.58 -0.62
C LEU A 234 -4.08 5.35 0.89
N GLU A 235 -4.69 4.28 1.41
CA GLU A 235 -4.59 3.90 2.83
C GLU A 235 -3.13 3.73 3.29
N MET A 236 -2.26 3.20 2.42
CA MET A 236 -0.89 2.84 2.76
C MET A 236 0.11 4.00 2.68
N VAL A 237 -0.29 5.17 2.19
CA VAL A 237 0.60 6.34 2.10
C VAL A 237 1.15 6.76 3.46
N ASP A 238 2.28 7.45 3.45
CA ASP A 238 2.84 8.00 4.67
C ASP A 238 1.97 9.16 5.17
N THR A 239 1.67 9.16 6.46
CA THR A 239 0.83 10.16 7.11
C THR A 239 1.56 10.79 8.29
N LYS A 240 1.24 12.06 8.57
CA LYS A 240 1.62 12.78 9.77
C LYS A 240 0.36 13.35 10.40
N ASP A 241 0.07 12.99 11.65
CA ASP A 241 -1.15 13.39 12.34
C ASP A 241 -2.42 13.05 11.51
N ASP A 242 -2.47 11.82 11.00
CA ASP A 242 -3.46 11.29 10.04
C ASP A 242 -3.50 12.00 8.67
N ALA A 243 -2.82 13.12 8.46
CA ALA A 243 -2.79 13.80 7.16
C ALA A 243 -1.72 13.19 6.24
N PRO A 244 -2.03 12.91 4.95
CA PRO A 244 -1.03 12.42 4.00
C PRO A 244 0.17 13.37 3.85
N VAL A 245 1.39 12.83 3.89
CA VAL A 245 2.63 13.61 3.67
C VAL A 245 2.71 14.09 2.23
N LYS A 246 2.33 13.21 1.29
CA LYS A 246 2.19 13.54 -0.12
C LYS A 246 0.74 13.94 -0.41
N PRO A 247 0.48 15.03 -1.16
CA PRO A 247 -0.88 15.42 -1.52
C PRO A 247 -1.61 14.29 -2.25
N CYS A 248 -2.79 13.91 -1.74
CA CYS A 248 -3.70 12.95 -2.36
C CYS A 248 -4.97 13.71 -2.73
N LEU A 249 -5.22 13.93 -4.02
CA LEU A 249 -6.25 14.83 -4.53
C LEU A 249 -7.26 14.08 -5.39
N ILE A 250 -8.51 14.52 -5.37
CA ILE A 250 -9.50 14.20 -6.39
C ILE A 250 -9.18 15.09 -7.60
N GLY A 251 -8.33 14.63 -8.51
CA GLY A 251 -7.88 15.38 -9.68
C GLY A 251 -9.00 15.68 -10.67
N ASP A 252 -9.91 14.74 -10.86
CA ASP A 252 -11.16 14.93 -11.60
C ASP A 252 -12.30 14.11 -10.99
N CYS A 253 -13.54 14.51 -11.22
CA CYS A 253 -14.70 13.77 -10.76
C CYS A 253 -15.92 14.03 -11.63
N GLY A 254 -16.90 13.14 -11.54
CA GLY A 254 -18.14 13.29 -12.30
C GLY A 254 -19.08 12.11 -12.13
N GLU A 255 -20.18 12.17 -12.87
CA GLU A 255 -21.12 11.07 -13.01
C GLU A 255 -20.65 10.13 -14.13
N HIS A 256 -20.72 8.82 -13.86
CA HIS A 256 -20.37 7.76 -14.78
C HIS A 256 -21.65 7.18 -15.40
N LYS A 257 -21.84 7.38 -16.70
CA LYS A 257 -23.08 7.02 -17.39
C LYS A 257 -23.02 5.61 -17.96
N ASP A 258 -24.18 5.03 -18.18
CA ASP A 258 -24.35 3.76 -18.89
C ASP A 258 -23.72 3.84 -20.29
N GLY A 259 -22.80 2.91 -20.56
CA GLY A 259 -22.05 2.88 -21.83
C GLY A 259 -20.74 3.64 -21.80
N ASP A 260 -20.45 4.43 -20.76
CA ASP A 260 -19.11 4.98 -20.56
C ASP A 260 -18.14 3.82 -20.27
N GLY A 261 -16.93 3.90 -20.84
CA GLY A 261 -15.86 2.99 -20.42
C GLY A 261 -15.54 3.24 -18.95
N TRP A 262 -15.28 2.16 -18.18
CA TRP A 262 -14.95 2.26 -16.75
C TRP A 262 -13.79 3.22 -16.45
N GLY A 263 -12.95 3.53 -17.44
CA GLY A 263 -11.78 4.40 -17.27
C GLY A 263 -10.76 3.83 -16.28
N ALA A 264 -10.81 2.52 -16.03
CA ALA A 264 -9.92 1.82 -15.12
C ALA A 264 -8.53 1.58 -15.73
N ALA A 265 -8.42 1.64 -17.05
CA ALA A 265 -7.15 1.61 -17.75
C ALA A 265 -6.42 2.97 -17.62
N PRO A 266 -5.09 2.98 -17.48
CA PRO A 266 -4.35 4.21 -17.26
C PRO A 266 -4.38 5.10 -18.50
N SER A 267 -4.70 6.39 -18.31
CA SER A 267 -4.68 7.42 -19.36
C SER A 267 -3.29 8.04 -19.53
N ASP A 268 -2.26 7.22 -19.64
CA ASP A 268 -0.84 7.64 -19.73
C ASP A 268 -0.32 7.72 -21.17
N GLY A 269 -1.19 7.47 -22.17
CA GLY A 269 -0.83 7.47 -23.59
C GLY A 269 -0.04 6.24 -24.05
N SER A 270 0.14 5.23 -23.19
CA SER A 270 0.89 4.01 -23.52
C SER A 270 0.13 3.02 -24.40
N GLY A 271 -1.20 3.20 -24.54
CA GLY A 271 -2.08 2.25 -25.22
C GLY A 271 -2.46 1.02 -24.36
N ASP A 272 -2.10 1.02 -23.08
CA ASP A 272 -2.50 0.01 -22.11
C ASP A 272 -4.02 0.00 -21.92
N ALA A 273 -4.65 -1.13 -22.23
CA ALA A 273 -6.10 -1.30 -22.16
C ALA A 273 -6.57 -2.02 -20.87
N HIS A 274 -5.65 -2.40 -19.99
CA HIS A 274 -5.97 -3.21 -18.81
C HIS A 274 -6.14 -2.33 -17.57
N PRO A 275 -7.03 -2.67 -16.63
CA PRO A 275 -7.11 -2.00 -15.34
C PRO A 275 -5.79 -2.08 -14.54
N ASP A 276 -5.45 -1.05 -13.79
CA ASP A 276 -4.21 -1.03 -12.97
C ASP A 276 -4.19 -2.08 -11.86
N PHE A 277 -5.37 -2.42 -11.35
CA PHE A 277 -5.59 -3.45 -10.34
C PHE A 277 -6.30 -4.66 -10.99
N PRO A 278 -5.73 -5.88 -10.91
CA PRO A 278 -6.27 -7.04 -11.61
C PRO A 278 -7.72 -7.38 -11.23
N GLU A 279 -8.13 -7.15 -9.98
CA GLU A 279 -9.49 -7.39 -9.48
C GLU A 279 -10.56 -6.56 -10.20
N ASP A 280 -10.17 -5.45 -10.84
CA ASP A 280 -11.07 -4.61 -11.64
C ASP A 280 -11.23 -5.13 -13.08
N SER A 281 -10.46 -6.14 -13.47
CA SER A 281 -10.47 -6.74 -14.80
C SER A 281 -11.59 -7.79 -14.97
N ASP A 282 -11.99 -7.99 -16.23
CA ASP A 282 -12.92 -9.06 -16.63
C ASP A 282 -12.20 -10.37 -16.96
N VAL A 283 -10.88 -10.43 -16.75
CA VAL A 283 -10.06 -11.62 -16.96
C VAL A 283 -10.40 -12.69 -15.93
N ASP A 284 -10.64 -13.92 -16.38
CA ASP A 284 -10.68 -15.08 -15.50
C ASP A 284 -9.25 -15.47 -15.12
N PHE A 285 -8.88 -15.27 -13.85
CA PHE A 285 -7.53 -15.55 -13.35
C PHE A 285 -7.17 -17.03 -13.29
N LYS A 286 -8.14 -17.94 -13.51
CA LYS A 286 -7.89 -19.37 -13.73
C LYS A 286 -7.50 -19.69 -15.17
N ASP A 287 -7.83 -18.80 -16.12
CA ASP A 287 -7.44 -18.91 -17.52
C ASP A 287 -6.02 -18.34 -17.69
N VAL A 288 -5.05 -19.22 -17.46
CA VAL A 288 -3.62 -18.88 -17.47
C VAL A 288 -3.17 -18.30 -18.79
N ASP A 289 -3.72 -18.77 -19.91
CA ASP A 289 -3.33 -18.31 -21.24
C ASP A 289 -3.78 -16.85 -21.46
N LYS A 290 -4.99 -16.49 -20.97
CA LYS A 290 -5.44 -15.09 -20.98
C LYS A 290 -4.61 -14.21 -20.06
N VAL A 291 -4.32 -14.65 -18.84
CA VAL A 291 -3.49 -13.86 -17.90
C VAL A 291 -2.09 -13.64 -18.47
N LEU A 292 -1.49 -14.68 -19.06
CA LEU A 292 -0.19 -14.57 -19.71
C LEU A 292 -0.23 -13.61 -20.91
N SER A 293 -1.30 -13.62 -21.70
CA SER A 293 -1.49 -12.65 -22.79
C SER A 293 -1.47 -11.22 -22.26
N VAL A 294 -2.24 -10.94 -21.20
CA VAL A 294 -2.27 -9.61 -20.57
C VAL A 294 -0.90 -9.20 -20.02
N ALA A 295 -0.24 -10.12 -19.30
CA ALA A 295 1.08 -9.86 -18.75
C ALA A 295 2.14 -9.62 -19.84
N GLU A 296 2.05 -10.33 -20.96
CA GLU A 296 2.96 -10.15 -22.11
C GLU A 296 2.72 -8.81 -22.80
N ASP A 297 1.46 -8.41 -23.00
CA ASP A 297 1.09 -7.11 -23.55
C ASP A 297 1.65 -5.97 -22.68
N LEU A 298 1.43 -6.03 -21.36
CA LEU A 298 1.96 -5.07 -20.40
C LEU A 298 3.50 -5.04 -20.40
N LYS A 299 4.14 -6.21 -20.42
CA LYS A 299 5.60 -6.33 -20.50
C LYS A 299 6.13 -5.71 -21.80
N ASN A 300 5.44 -5.88 -22.93
CA ASN A 300 5.82 -5.30 -24.21
C ASN A 300 5.69 -3.78 -24.23
N ILE A 301 4.64 -3.23 -23.61
CA ILE A 301 4.51 -1.79 -23.39
C ILE A 301 5.69 -1.30 -22.52
N GLY A 302 6.00 -1.99 -21.42
CA GLY A 302 7.17 -1.69 -20.58
C GLY A 302 8.50 -1.73 -21.36
N ASN A 303 8.67 -2.71 -22.25
CA ASN A 303 9.85 -2.81 -23.11
C ASN A 303 9.97 -1.63 -24.07
N ASN A 304 8.85 -1.12 -24.60
CA ASN A 304 8.85 0.05 -25.47
C ASN A 304 9.19 1.32 -24.69
N LEU A 305 8.64 1.49 -23.48
CA LEU A 305 9.00 2.58 -22.57
C LEU A 305 10.48 2.53 -22.17
N PHE A 306 11.02 1.34 -21.93
CA PHE A 306 12.44 1.12 -21.70
C PHE A 306 13.29 1.58 -22.88
N LYS A 307 12.93 1.21 -24.12
CA LYS A 307 13.66 1.67 -25.32
C LYS A 307 13.64 3.19 -25.46
N SER A 308 12.53 3.83 -25.08
CA SER A 308 12.37 5.28 -25.03
C SER A 308 13.03 5.94 -23.82
N GLN A 309 13.79 5.20 -23.01
CA GLN A 309 14.46 5.65 -21.79
C GLN A 309 13.54 6.19 -20.69
N ASN A 310 12.24 5.89 -20.77
CA ASN A 310 11.29 6.19 -19.71
C ASN A 310 11.27 5.03 -18.70
N TRP A 311 12.32 4.96 -17.89
CA TRP A 311 12.56 3.86 -16.96
C TRP A 311 11.50 3.76 -15.87
N LYS A 312 10.99 4.89 -15.37
CA LYS A 312 9.95 4.95 -14.33
C LYS A 312 8.65 4.33 -14.82
N ALA A 313 8.12 4.80 -15.95
CA ALA A 313 6.91 4.24 -16.54
C ALA A 313 7.09 2.77 -16.96
N ALA A 314 8.29 2.38 -17.41
CA ALA A 314 8.58 0.97 -17.69
C ALA A 314 8.46 0.09 -16.44
N ILE A 315 8.99 0.54 -15.28
CA ILE A 315 8.85 -0.16 -14.00
C ILE A 315 7.38 -0.30 -13.61
N GLU A 316 6.57 0.74 -13.80
CA GLU A 316 5.14 0.71 -13.49
C GLU A 316 4.41 -0.38 -14.29
N LYS A 317 4.72 -0.51 -15.60
CA LYS A 317 4.15 -1.58 -16.44
C LYS A 317 4.64 -2.98 -16.08
N TYR A 318 5.92 -3.17 -15.77
CA TYR A 318 6.39 -4.48 -15.29
C TYR A 318 5.77 -4.85 -13.93
N SER A 319 5.63 -3.87 -13.04
CA SER A 319 4.98 -4.08 -11.74
C SER A 319 3.50 -4.42 -11.91
N LYS A 320 2.82 -3.81 -12.88
CA LYS A 320 1.45 -4.15 -13.24
C LYS A 320 1.34 -5.57 -13.80
N ALA A 321 2.23 -5.97 -14.71
CA ALA A 321 2.26 -7.35 -15.20
C ALA A 321 2.46 -8.36 -14.06
N LEU A 322 3.35 -8.05 -13.10
CA LEU A 322 3.55 -8.88 -11.91
C LEU A 322 2.28 -9.02 -11.06
N ARG A 323 1.52 -7.93 -10.85
CA ARG A 323 0.24 -8.00 -10.13
C ARG A 323 -0.76 -8.97 -10.77
N TYR A 324 -0.91 -8.94 -12.10
CA TYR A 324 -1.80 -9.87 -12.81
C TYR A 324 -1.34 -11.32 -12.66
N LEU A 325 -0.04 -11.56 -12.75
CA LEU A 325 0.55 -12.90 -12.60
C LEU A 325 0.42 -13.42 -11.16
N GLU A 326 0.56 -12.56 -10.15
CA GLU A 326 0.41 -12.90 -8.73
C GLU A 326 -1.02 -13.34 -8.40
N VAL A 327 -2.03 -12.56 -8.80
CA VAL A 327 -3.44 -12.90 -8.58
C VAL A 327 -3.82 -14.23 -9.25
N SER A 328 -3.27 -14.50 -10.44
CA SER A 328 -3.44 -15.80 -11.09
C SER A 328 -2.70 -16.91 -10.35
N GLY A 329 -1.47 -16.67 -9.90
CA GLY A 329 -0.69 -17.61 -9.09
C GLY A 329 -1.46 -18.10 -7.86
N ASP A 330 -2.08 -17.18 -7.12
CA ASP A 330 -2.83 -17.48 -5.89
C ASP A 330 -4.04 -18.40 -6.08
N VAL A 331 -4.62 -18.44 -7.29
CA VAL A 331 -5.83 -19.25 -7.57
C VAL A 331 -5.54 -20.53 -8.35
N LEU A 332 -4.31 -20.69 -8.86
CA LEU A 332 -3.90 -21.83 -9.68
C LEU A 332 -3.28 -22.95 -8.84
N GLU A 333 -3.36 -24.16 -9.36
CA GLU A 333 -2.61 -25.31 -8.85
C GLU A 333 -1.12 -25.20 -9.21
N ASP A 334 -0.23 -25.71 -8.34
CA ASP A 334 1.23 -25.56 -8.42
C ASP A 334 1.84 -25.97 -9.78
N GLU A 335 1.27 -26.98 -10.43
CA GLU A 335 1.71 -27.48 -11.74
C GLU A 335 1.50 -26.44 -12.85
N VAL A 336 0.37 -25.72 -12.79
CA VAL A 336 0.00 -24.72 -13.79
C VAL A 336 0.74 -23.40 -13.52
N GLN A 337 1.00 -23.07 -12.25
CA GLN A 337 1.77 -21.88 -11.86
C GLN A 337 3.19 -21.87 -12.46
N GLN A 338 3.79 -23.03 -12.76
CA GLN A 338 5.09 -23.10 -13.42
C GLN A 338 5.11 -22.36 -14.78
N LYS A 339 3.95 -22.27 -15.46
CA LYS A 339 3.81 -21.54 -16.72
C LYS A 339 3.99 -20.02 -16.57
N LEU A 340 3.73 -19.47 -15.38
CA LEU A 340 3.85 -18.04 -15.10
C LEU A 340 5.31 -17.61 -14.89
N LYS A 341 6.13 -18.51 -14.33
CA LYS A 341 7.51 -18.20 -13.90
C LYS A 341 8.38 -17.51 -14.95
N PRO A 342 8.40 -17.92 -16.23
CA PRO A 342 9.25 -17.26 -17.23
C PRO A 342 8.93 -15.78 -17.40
N THR A 343 7.64 -15.42 -17.41
CA THR A 343 7.18 -14.04 -17.55
C THR A 343 7.45 -13.24 -16.27
N VAL A 344 7.22 -13.84 -15.10
CA VAL A 344 7.55 -13.23 -13.79
C VAL A 344 9.04 -12.91 -13.70
N LEU A 345 9.90 -13.89 -14.00
CA LEU A 345 11.35 -13.74 -14.02
C LEU A 345 11.79 -12.63 -14.97
N SER A 346 11.22 -12.59 -16.18
CA SER A 346 11.51 -11.53 -17.17
C SER A 346 11.13 -10.15 -16.65
N CYS A 347 10.01 -10.00 -15.94
CA CYS A 347 9.57 -8.73 -15.38
C CYS A 347 10.52 -8.25 -14.27
N PHE A 348 10.89 -9.12 -13.32
CA PHE A 348 11.86 -8.77 -12.27
C PHE A 348 13.22 -8.37 -12.84
N LEU A 349 13.71 -9.14 -13.81
CA LEU A 349 14.94 -8.81 -14.52
C LEU A 349 14.84 -7.43 -15.18
N ASN A 350 13.78 -7.14 -15.93
CA ASN A 350 13.63 -5.86 -16.61
C ASN A 350 13.50 -4.69 -15.62
N THR A 351 12.75 -4.86 -14.53
CA THR A 351 12.66 -3.90 -13.43
C THR A 351 14.03 -3.61 -12.81
N ALA A 352 14.84 -4.64 -12.52
CA ALA A 352 16.20 -4.47 -12.02
C ALA A 352 17.07 -3.66 -13.00
N ALA A 353 16.92 -3.90 -14.31
CA ALA A 353 17.65 -3.15 -15.33
C ALA A 353 17.25 -1.66 -15.34
N CYS A 354 15.96 -1.33 -15.22
CA CYS A 354 15.48 0.05 -15.08
C CYS A 354 16.07 0.73 -13.83
N LYS A 355 15.98 0.07 -12.68
CA LYS A 355 16.45 0.60 -11.39
C LYS A 355 17.95 0.86 -11.38
N LEU A 356 18.74 -0.01 -12.02
CA LEU A 356 20.18 0.23 -12.26
C LEU A 356 20.42 1.48 -13.13
N LYS A 357 19.63 1.71 -14.18
CA LYS A 357 19.73 2.94 -15.01
C LYS A 357 19.40 4.21 -14.22
N MET A 358 18.50 4.09 -13.25
CA MET A 358 18.10 5.18 -12.35
C MET A 358 18.99 5.32 -11.11
N GLN A 359 20.00 4.46 -10.94
CA GLN A 359 20.89 4.43 -9.77
C GLN A 359 20.15 4.13 -8.43
N LEU A 360 19.00 3.47 -8.50
CA LEU A 360 18.25 2.98 -7.34
C LEU A 360 18.83 1.64 -6.90
N TRP A 361 20.03 1.67 -6.32
CA TRP A 361 20.85 0.49 -6.06
C TRP A 361 20.16 -0.52 -5.14
N GLN A 362 19.63 -0.05 -4.01
CA GLN A 362 18.97 -0.93 -3.05
C GLN A 362 17.77 -1.64 -3.69
N GLU A 363 16.89 -0.89 -4.35
CA GLU A 363 15.70 -1.44 -5.01
C GLU A 363 16.04 -2.38 -6.19
N ALA A 364 17.20 -2.18 -6.83
CA ALA A 364 17.68 -3.06 -7.88
C ALA A 364 18.17 -4.42 -7.31
N LEU A 365 18.84 -4.42 -6.15
CA LEU A 365 19.27 -5.65 -5.46
C LEU A 365 18.09 -6.53 -5.12
N ASP A 366 17.18 -5.89 -4.42
CA ASP A 366 15.83 -6.27 -4.11
C ASP A 366 15.13 -6.97 -5.29
N SER A 367 15.04 -6.34 -6.47
CA SER A 367 14.45 -6.96 -7.67
C SER A 367 15.27 -8.14 -8.22
N CYS A 368 16.59 -8.15 -8.03
CA CYS A 368 17.45 -9.27 -8.41
C CYS A 368 17.32 -10.45 -7.46
N ASN A 369 17.08 -10.20 -6.17
CA ASN A 369 16.83 -11.27 -5.20
C ASN A 369 15.58 -12.05 -5.58
N GLU A 370 14.50 -11.34 -5.93
CA GLU A 370 13.28 -11.97 -6.44
C GLU A 370 13.54 -12.84 -7.68
N ALA A 371 14.31 -12.33 -8.64
CA ALA A 371 14.69 -13.12 -9.82
C ALA A 371 15.54 -14.37 -9.47
N ILE A 372 16.40 -14.30 -8.45
CA ILE A 372 17.27 -15.40 -8.01
C ILE A 372 16.49 -16.43 -7.19
N GLU A 373 15.46 -16.02 -6.46
CA GLU A 373 14.56 -16.94 -5.77
C GLU A 373 13.80 -17.84 -6.74
N LEU A 374 13.43 -17.32 -7.92
CA LEU A 374 12.88 -18.15 -9.01
C LEU A 374 13.90 -19.03 -9.71
N ASP A 375 15.06 -18.46 -10.01
CA ASP A 375 16.11 -19.11 -10.78
C ASP A 375 17.48 -18.77 -10.20
N GLN A 376 17.94 -19.63 -9.28
CA GLN A 376 19.22 -19.45 -8.59
C GLN A 376 20.44 -19.50 -9.54
N ALA A 377 20.25 -20.04 -10.74
CA ALA A 377 21.27 -20.15 -11.77
C ALA A 377 21.19 -19.00 -12.79
N ASN A 378 20.33 -17.99 -12.57
CA ASN A 378 20.17 -16.89 -13.51
C ASN A 378 21.38 -15.95 -13.50
N THR A 379 22.25 -16.08 -14.51
CA THR A 379 23.45 -15.27 -14.63
C THR A 379 23.17 -13.78 -14.80
N LYS A 380 22.05 -13.42 -15.46
CA LYS A 380 21.64 -12.01 -15.63
C LYS A 380 21.26 -11.38 -14.29
N ALA A 381 20.53 -12.09 -13.45
CA ALA A 381 20.16 -11.61 -12.12
C ALA A 381 21.39 -11.41 -11.23
N LEU A 382 22.28 -12.42 -11.16
CA LEU A 382 23.54 -12.33 -10.41
C LEU A 382 24.42 -11.17 -10.89
N PHE A 383 24.57 -11.02 -12.21
CA PHE A 383 25.35 -9.94 -12.80
C PHE A 383 24.78 -8.56 -12.45
N ARG A 384 23.46 -8.36 -12.56
CA ARG A 384 22.79 -7.10 -12.21
C ARG A 384 22.86 -6.82 -10.71
N ARG A 385 22.71 -7.85 -9.87
CA ARG A 385 22.87 -7.72 -8.41
C ARG A 385 24.28 -7.27 -8.03
N ALA A 386 25.30 -7.83 -8.68
CA ALA A 386 26.67 -7.38 -8.51
C ALA A 386 26.88 -5.91 -8.93
N GLN A 387 26.24 -5.45 -9.99
CA GLN A 387 26.29 -4.03 -10.38
C GLN A 387 25.65 -3.12 -9.32
N ALA A 388 24.54 -3.55 -8.72
CA ALA A 388 23.91 -2.79 -7.65
C ALA A 388 24.75 -2.77 -6.36
N TRP A 389 25.37 -3.90 -5.97
CA TRP A 389 26.32 -3.95 -4.86
C TRP A 389 27.51 -3.00 -5.06
N GLN A 390 28.03 -2.90 -6.28
CA GLN A 390 29.06 -1.91 -6.61
C GLN A 390 28.59 -0.47 -6.40
N GLY A 391 27.32 -0.17 -6.73
CA GLY A 391 26.70 1.13 -6.46
C GLY A 391 26.64 1.46 -4.98
N LEU A 392 26.40 0.45 -4.14
CA LEU A 392 26.44 0.55 -2.67
C LEU A 392 27.86 0.47 -2.07
N LYS A 393 28.89 0.30 -2.90
CA LYS A 393 30.30 0.08 -2.50
C LYS A 393 30.55 -1.22 -1.72
N GLU A 394 29.62 -2.18 -1.78
CA GLU A 394 29.76 -3.51 -1.19
C GLU A 394 30.48 -4.48 -2.15
N PHE A 395 31.76 -4.20 -2.40
CA PHE A 395 32.53 -4.90 -3.45
C PHE A 395 32.79 -6.38 -3.17
N SER A 396 32.78 -6.80 -1.90
CA SER A 396 32.93 -8.20 -1.49
C SER A 396 31.73 -9.03 -1.98
N GLN A 397 30.52 -8.52 -1.79
CA GLN A 397 29.28 -9.13 -2.25
C GLN A 397 29.19 -9.13 -3.77
N ALA A 398 29.57 -8.02 -4.41
CA ALA A 398 29.64 -7.96 -5.88
C ALA A 398 30.56 -9.04 -6.46
N MET A 399 31.74 -9.26 -5.87
CA MET A 399 32.65 -10.33 -6.31
C MET A 399 32.09 -11.73 -6.07
N ALA A 400 31.35 -11.95 -4.99
CA ALA A 400 30.73 -13.24 -4.71
C ALA A 400 29.68 -13.60 -5.78
N ASP A 401 28.82 -12.64 -6.13
CA ASP A 401 27.80 -12.82 -7.17
C ASP A 401 28.42 -13.06 -8.55
N LEU A 402 29.46 -12.30 -8.92
CA LEU A 402 30.15 -12.48 -10.20
C LEU A 402 30.89 -13.81 -10.30
N LYS A 403 31.49 -14.29 -9.21
CA LYS A 403 32.11 -15.63 -9.17
C LYS A 403 31.07 -16.72 -9.41
N LYS A 404 29.94 -16.66 -8.70
CA LYS A 404 28.82 -17.59 -8.91
C LYS A 404 28.33 -17.53 -10.35
N ALA A 405 28.19 -16.33 -10.93
CA ALA A 405 27.78 -16.16 -12.31
C ALA A 405 28.81 -16.74 -13.30
N GLN A 406 30.11 -16.59 -13.03
CA GLN A 406 31.19 -17.15 -13.84
C GLN A 406 31.25 -18.68 -13.76
N GLU A 407 30.97 -19.27 -12.60
CA GLU A 407 30.86 -20.73 -12.45
C GLU A 407 29.75 -21.31 -13.34
N ILE A 408 28.64 -20.58 -13.50
CA ILE A 408 27.50 -20.99 -14.33
C ILE A 408 27.77 -20.71 -15.82
N ALA A 409 28.39 -19.57 -16.16
CA ALA A 409 28.72 -19.19 -17.54
C ALA A 409 30.20 -18.77 -17.69
N PRO A 410 31.13 -19.74 -17.76
CA PRO A 410 32.58 -19.45 -17.77
C PRO A 410 33.06 -18.65 -18.97
N GLU A 411 32.37 -18.75 -20.10
CA GLU A 411 32.74 -18.12 -21.37
C GLU A 411 32.17 -16.69 -21.52
N ASP A 412 31.35 -16.23 -20.58
CA ASP A 412 30.75 -14.90 -20.66
C ASP A 412 31.80 -13.80 -20.39
N LYS A 413 32.20 -13.14 -21.48
CA LYS A 413 33.16 -12.04 -21.45
C LYS A 413 32.68 -10.84 -20.63
N ALA A 414 31.37 -10.60 -20.54
CA ALA A 414 30.83 -9.50 -19.75
C ALA A 414 31.09 -9.73 -18.25
N ILE A 415 30.86 -10.96 -17.76
CA ILE A 415 31.13 -11.34 -16.37
C ILE A 415 32.64 -11.21 -16.06
N SER A 416 33.48 -11.79 -16.91
CA SER A 416 34.95 -11.73 -16.74
C SER A 416 35.48 -10.29 -16.72
N ASN A 417 34.98 -9.44 -17.61
CA ASN A 417 35.37 -8.02 -17.65
C ASN A 417 34.86 -7.26 -16.42
N GLU A 418 33.65 -7.55 -15.94
CA GLU A 418 33.10 -6.92 -14.74
C GLU A 418 33.88 -7.31 -13.48
N MET A 419 34.28 -8.58 -13.35
CA MET A 419 35.13 -9.03 -12.24
C MET A 419 36.44 -8.26 -12.17
N LYS A 420 37.10 -8.05 -13.32
CA LYS A 420 38.32 -7.23 -13.39
C LYS A 420 38.07 -5.80 -12.93
N ARG A 421 36.93 -5.20 -13.34
CA ARG A 421 36.53 -3.86 -12.89
C ARG A 421 36.33 -3.78 -11.38
N VAL A 422 35.65 -4.76 -10.78
CA VAL A 422 35.44 -4.80 -9.32
C VAL A 422 36.76 -5.00 -8.58
N GLN A 423 37.64 -5.89 -9.07
CA GLN A 423 38.97 -6.09 -8.47
C GLN A 423 39.81 -4.81 -8.43
N LEU A 424 39.79 -4.02 -9.51
CA LEU A 424 40.47 -2.73 -9.55
C LEU A 424 39.90 -1.77 -8.50
N LYS A 425 38.57 -1.65 -8.38
CA LYS A 425 37.94 -0.79 -7.36
C LYS A 425 38.30 -1.22 -5.93
N VAL A 426 38.32 -2.53 -5.65
CA VAL A 426 38.74 -3.05 -4.34
C VAL A 426 40.19 -2.66 -4.02
N GLN A 427 41.08 -2.72 -5.02
CA GLN A 427 42.47 -2.33 -4.84
C GLN A 427 42.60 -0.82 -4.58
N GLU A 428 41.87 0.01 -5.32
CA GLU A 428 41.84 1.46 -5.15
C GLU A 428 41.35 1.87 -3.75
N GLU A 429 40.30 1.23 -3.22
CA GLU A 429 39.80 1.52 -1.87
C GLU A 429 40.82 1.13 -0.79
N LYS A 430 41.45 -0.05 -0.90
CA LYS A 430 42.52 -0.45 0.02
C LYS A 430 43.70 0.52 0.01
N GLU A 431 44.05 1.05 -1.15
CA GLU A 431 45.13 2.04 -1.26
C GLU A 431 44.74 3.39 -0.65
N LYS A 432 43.48 3.82 -0.80
CA LYS A 432 42.95 5.01 -0.12
C LYS A 432 42.95 4.85 1.39
N GLU A 433 42.46 3.72 1.91
CA GLU A 433 42.47 3.40 3.33
C GLU A 433 43.89 3.42 3.89
N LYS A 434 44.83 2.76 3.23
CA LYS A 434 46.26 2.79 3.61
C LYS A 434 46.81 4.21 3.70
N LYS A 435 46.49 5.07 2.73
CA LYS A 435 46.92 6.48 2.73
C LYS A 435 46.28 7.28 3.87
N ILE A 436 45.02 7.02 4.20
CA ILE A 436 44.33 7.65 5.33
C ILE A 436 44.96 7.22 6.65
N TYR A 437 45.17 5.92 6.86
CA TYR A 437 45.84 5.41 8.05
C TYR A 437 47.25 5.96 8.21
N ALA A 438 48.04 6.00 7.12
CA ALA A 438 49.39 6.57 7.16
C ALA A 438 49.39 8.06 7.56
N LYS A 439 48.34 8.83 7.22
CA LYS A 439 48.19 10.24 7.63
C LYS A 439 47.65 10.41 9.05
N MET A 440 46.92 9.44 9.59
CA MET A 440 46.39 9.51 10.97
C MET A 440 47.46 9.20 12.02
N PHE A 441 48.54 8.51 11.64
CA PHE A 441 49.65 8.12 12.52
C PHE A 441 50.99 8.82 12.20
N ALA A 442 50.97 9.77 11.26
CA ALA A 442 52.06 10.72 10.99
C ALA A 442 51.70 12.06 11.61
#